data_AF-A0A2G3LJ37-F1
#
_entry.id   AF-A0A2G3LJ37-F1
#
_cell.length_a   1.000
_cell.length_b   1.000
_cell.length_c   1.000
_cell.angle_alpha   90.00
_cell.angle_beta   90.00
_cell.angle_gamma   90.00
#
_symmetry.space_group_name_H-M   'P 1'
#
loop_
_entity.id
_entity.type
_entity.pdbx_description
1 polymer ?
#
loop_
_entity_poly.entity_id
_entity_poly.type
_entity_poly.pdbx_seq_one_letter_code
_entity_poly.pdbx_strand_id
1 'polypeptide(L)'
;MGKEFPAWQFVQPVPELIAPVLAILAGQPSSEIHAFWVSGADELNELSPAEMLAGKSFETRAEIHPGQQALLNLPANERLRKVLAVAKWQHRGMADIVG
;
A
#
# COMPACT_ATOMS: atom_id res chain seq x y z
N MET A 1 -14.10 -14.39 8.59
CA MET A 1 -15.08 -13.31 8.31
C MET A 1 -14.27 -12.02 8.19
N GLY A 2 -13.74 -11.64 7.04
CA GLY A 2 -14.51 -11.20 5.87
C GLY A 2 -14.43 -9.68 5.78
N LYS A 3 -13.23 -9.14 5.51
CA LYS A 3 -13.07 -7.80 4.93
C LYS A 3 -12.38 -8.00 3.59
N GLU A 4 -13.14 -8.51 2.63
CA GLU A 4 -12.76 -8.34 1.23
C GLU A 4 -12.78 -6.83 0.99
N PHE A 5 -11.64 -6.26 0.64
CA PHE A 5 -11.55 -4.90 0.11
C PHE A 5 -11.51 -5.04 -1.42
N PRO A 6 -12.65 -5.17 -2.11
CA PRO A 6 -12.67 -5.81 -3.42
C PRO A 6 -12.46 -4.80 -4.55
N ALA A 7 -12.62 -3.48 -4.29
CA ALA A 7 -12.73 -2.49 -5.36
C ALA A 7 -11.51 -1.58 -5.56
N TRP A 8 -10.68 -1.35 -4.54
CA TRP A 8 -9.60 -0.36 -4.63
C TRP A 8 -8.60 -0.71 -5.75
N GLN A 9 -8.35 -2.00 -5.95
CA GLN A 9 -7.46 -2.50 -7.02
C GLN A 9 -7.97 -2.18 -8.43
N PHE A 10 -9.26 -1.84 -8.59
CA PHE A 10 -9.89 -1.48 -9.85
C PHE A 10 -10.00 0.03 -10.05
N VAL A 11 -9.65 0.84 -9.05
CA VAL A 11 -9.63 2.31 -9.15
C VAL A 11 -8.41 2.73 -9.93
N GLN A 12 -8.59 3.48 -11.02
CA GLN A 12 -7.45 4.06 -11.74
C GLN A 12 -6.62 4.98 -10.82
N PRO A 13 -5.28 4.91 -10.85
CA PRO A 13 -4.44 4.15 -11.80
C PRO A 13 -4.00 2.74 -11.33
N VAL A 14 -4.60 2.20 -10.27
CA VAL A 14 -4.11 0.99 -9.58
C VAL A 14 -3.91 -0.24 -10.49
N PRO A 15 -4.84 -0.59 -11.41
CA PRO A 15 -4.67 -1.77 -12.27
C PRO A 15 -3.34 -1.77 -13.05
N GLU A 16 -2.83 -0.59 -13.39
CA GLU A 16 -1.60 -0.42 -14.17
C GLU A 16 -0.34 -0.43 -13.29
N LEU A 17 -0.49 -0.20 -11.98
CA LEU A 17 0.63 0.00 -11.06
C LEU A 17 0.83 -1.15 -10.08
N ILE A 18 -0.16 -2.01 -9.90
CA ILE A 18 -0.15 -3.01 -8.82
C ILE A 18 0.83 -4.17 -9.09
N ALA A 19 1.04 -4.53 -10.36
CA ALA A 19 1.83 -5.70 -10.74
C ALA A 19 3.28 -5.69 -10.19
N PRO A 20 4.05 -4.59 -10.29
CA PRO A 20 5.38 -4.51 -9.66
C PRO A 20 5.38 -4.71 -8.15
N VAL A 21 4.31 -4.32 -7.44
CA VAL A 21 4.21 -4.49 -5.99
C VAL A 21 3.92 -5.96 -5.66
N LEU A 22 3.00 -6.60 -6.39
CA LEU A 22 2.69 -8.02 -6.23
C LEU A 22 3.90 -8.91 -6.48
N ALA A 23 4.78 -8.55 -7.44
CA ALA A 23 6.02 -9.27 -7.69
C ALA A 23 6.96 -9.29 -6.47
N ILE A 24 6.98 -8.23 -5.65
CA ILE A 24 7.78 -8.16 -4.42
C ILE A 24 7.15 -9.00 -3.31
N LEU A 25 5.82 -8.99 -3.21
CA LEU A 25 5.08 -9.72 -2.18
C LEU A 25 4.88 -11.20 -2.51
N ALA A 26 5.33 -11.64 -3.69
CA ALA A 26 5.17 -13.01 -4.14
C ALA A 26 5.81 -14.00 -3.15
N GLY A 27 5.06 -15.05 -2.78
CA GLY A 27 5.50 -16.05 -1.82
C GLY A 27 5.23 -15.70 -0.35
N GLN A 28 4.71 -14.51 -0.04
CA GLN A 28 4.25 -14.20 1.31
C GLN A 28 2.89 -14.84 1.63
N PRO A 29 2.59 -15.14 2.90
CA PRO A 29 1.27 -15.59 3.31
C PRO A 29 0.18 -14.57 2.93
N SER A 30 -1.00 -15.03 2.53
CA SER A 30 -2.10 -14.13 2.13
C SER A 30 -2.51 -13.15 3.23
N SER A 31 -2.35 -13.52 4.51
CA SER A 31 -2.56 -12.63 5.65
C SER A 31 -1.57 -11.46 5.70
N GLU A 32 -0.30 -11.72 5.38
CA GLU A 32 0.76 -10.71 5.33
C GLU A 32 0.56 -9.78 4.13
N ILE A 33 0.21 -10.34 2.97
CA ILE A 33 -0.14 -9.55 1.78
C ILE A 33 -1.33 -8.63 2.10
N HIS A 34 -2.36 -9.16 2.76
CA HIS A 34 -3.49 -8.34 3.19
C HIS A 34 -3.05 -7.24 4.17
N ALA A 35 -2.29 -7.60 5.21
CA ALA A 35 -1.80 -6.66 6.22
C ALA A 35 -0.96 -5.53 5.59
N PHE A 36 -0.09 -5.84 4.64
CA PHE A 36 0.66 -4.85 3.87
C PHE A 36 -0.27 -3.82 3.23
N TRP A 37 -1.34 -4.26 2.55
CA TRP A 37 -2.20 -3.34 1.80
C TRP A 37 -3.06 -2.42 2.66
N VAL A 38 -3.50 -2.89 3.84
CA VAL A 38 -4.48 -2.16 4.66
C VAL A 38 -3.90 -1.47 5.89
N SER A 39 -2.69 -1.85 6.32
CA SER A 39 -2.06 -1.23 7.49
C SER A 39 -1.41 0.09 7.11
N GLY A 40 -1.46 1.07 8.02
CA GLY A 40 -0.69 2.29 7.90
C GLY A 40 0.81 1.99 7.94
N ALA A 41 1.60 2.78 7.21
CA ALA A 41 3.05 2.77 7.29
C ALA A 41 3.56 4.17 7.67
N ASP A 42 4.44 4.24 8.66
CA ASP A 42 5.06 5.48 9.14
C ASP A 42 5.73 6.24 7.98
N GLU A 43 6.39 5.53 7.05
CA GLU A 43 7.04 6.11 5.86
C GLU A 43 6.05 6.76 4.88
N LEU A 44 4.77 6.41 5.00
CA LEU A 44 3.66 6.95 4.21
C LEU A 44 2.78 7.88 5.05
N ASN A 45 3.27 8.35 6.20
CA ASN A 45 2.55 9.22 7.13
C ASN A 45 1.21 8.60 7.59
N GLU A 46 1.26 7.33 7.99
CA GLU A 46 0.10 6.53 8.41
C GLU A 46 -0.94 6.26 7.30
N LEU A 47 -0.60 6.50 6.04
CA LEU A 47 -1.39 6.01 4.91
C LEU A 47 -1.05 4.54 4.64
N SER A 48 -2.07 3.79 4.24
CA SER A 48 -1.84 2.44 3.75
C SER A 48 -1.24 2.44 2.34
N PRO A 49 -0.48 1.40 1.97
CA PRO A 49 -0.02 1.20 0.59
C PRO A 49 -1.14 1.22 -0.45
N ALA A 50 -2.34 0.74 -0.12
CA ALA A 50 -3.49 0.79 -1.02
C ALA A 50 -4.00 2.22 -1.25
N GLU A 51 -4.13 3.03 -0.18
CA GLU A 51 -4.49 4.45 -0.31
C GLU A 51 -3.46 5.21 -1.14
N MET A 52 -2.17 4.96 -0.87
CA MET A 52 -1.08 5.54 -1.63
C MET A 52 -1.12 5.13 -3.09
N LEU A 53 -1.37 3.85 -3.42
CA LEU A 53 -1.41 3.40 -4.80
C LEU A 53 -2.66 3.92 -5.54
N ALA A 54 -3.78 4.08 -4.85
CA ALA A 54 -5.01 4.68 -5.38
C ALA A 54 -4.93 6.22 -5.50
N GLY A 55 -4.09 6.88 -4.69
CA GLY A 55 -4.04 8.34 -4.61
C GLY A 55 -5.30 8.92 -3.96
N LYS A 56 -5.98 8.11 -3.14
CA LYS A 56 -7.22 8.45 -2.45
C LYS A 56 -7.22 7.78 -1.09
N SER A 57 -7.82 8.43 -0.10
CA SER A 57 -8.04 7.82 1.19
C SER A 57 -9.20 6.85 1.17
N PHE A 58 -9.21 5.93 2.15
CA PHE A 58 -10.39 5.14 2.41
C PHE A 58 -11.53 5.99 2.96
N GLU A 59 -12.77 5.61 2.66
CA GLU A 59 -13.98 6.27 3.15
C GLU A 59 -14.12 6.21 4.68
N THR A 60 -13.51 5.20 5.31
CA THR A 60 -13.51 5.02 6.77
C THR A 60 -12.62 6.02 7.51
N ARG A 61 -11.83 6.82 6.79
CA ARG A 61 -10.93 7.79 7.42
C ARG A 61 -11.74 9.04 7.80
N ALA A 62 -11.79 9.32 9.10
CA ALA A 62 -12.54 10.47 9.62
C ALA A 62 -11.95 11.81 9.14
N GLU A 63 -10.62 11.93 9.12
CA GLU A 63 -9.91 13.12 8.67
C GLU A 63 -8.61 12.76 7.92
N ILE A 64 -8.20 13.65 7.01
CA ILE A 64 -6.94 13.58 6.27
C ILE A 64 -6.04 14.73 6.73
N HIS A 65 -4.90 14.37 7.31
CA HIS A 65 -3.87 15.34 7.67
C HIS A 65 -3.29 15.98 6.39
N PRO A 66 -2.95 17.29 6.38
CA PRO A 66 -2.38 17.94 5.19
C PRO A 66 -1.16 17.22 4.59
N GLY A 67 -0.31 16.63 5.44
CA GLY A 67 0.82 15.82 5.00
C GLY A 67 0.42 14.52 4.28
N GLN A 68 -0.71 13.91 4.66
CA GLN A 68 -1.27 12.75 3.96
C GLN A 68 -1.87 13.18 2.63
N GLN A 69 -2.60 14.30 2.60
CA GLN A 69 -3.13 14.85 1.35
C GLN A 69 -2.02 15.17 0.34
N ALA A 70 -0.91 15.75 0.81
CA ALA A 70 0.25 16.03 -0.04
C ALA A 70 0.81 14.76 -0.69
N LEU A 71 0.88 13.64 0.05
CA LEU A 71 1.31 12.35 -0.48
C LEU A 71 0.32 11.76 -1.49
N LEU A 72 -0.98 11.85 -1.22
CA LEU A 72 -2.03 11.38 -2.13
C LEU A 72 -2.08 12.17 -3.44
N ASN A 73 -1.72 13.45 -3.40
CA ASN A 73 -1.65 14.34 -4.56
C ASN A 73 -0.38 14.14 -5.40
N LEU A 74 0.58 13.32 -4.95
CA LEU A 74 1.78 13.05 -5.74
C LEU A 74 1.40 12.35 -7.07
N PRO A 75 2.22 12.56 -8.12
CA PRO A 75 2.06 11.82 -9.36
C PRO A 75 2.09 10.29 -9.13
N ALA A 76 1.32 9.56 -9.93
CA ALA A 76 1.10 8.13 -9.74
C ALA A 76 2.39 7.29 -9.68
N ASN A 77 3.37 7.65 -10.51
CA ASN A 77 4.70 7.03 -10.50
C ASN A 77 5.47 7.30 -9.21
N GLU A 78 5.35 8.47 -8.59
CA GLU A 78 5.98 8.78 -7.31
C GLU A 78 5.33 8.03 -6.15
N ARG A 79 4.00 7.92 -6.17
CA ARG A 79 3.26 7.10 -5.21
C ARG A 79 3.67 5.63 -5.32
N LEU A 80 3.74 5.09 -6.54
CA LEU A 80 4.25 3.75 -6.78
C LEU A 80 5.68 3.56 -6.25
N ARG A 81 6.60 4.50 -6.52
CA ARG A 81 7.99 4.42 -6.00
C ARG A 81 8.03 4.30 -4.48
N LYS A 82 7.19 5.05 -3.77
CA LYS A 82 7.08 4.98 -2.30
C LYS A 82 6.52 3.64 -1.83
N VAL A 83 5.44 3.15 -2.45
CA VAL A 83 4.85 1.83 -2.14
C VAL A 83 5.85 0.69 -2.36
N LEU A 84 6.61 0.74 -3.46
CA LEU A 84 7.67 -0.25 -3.74
C LEU A 84 8.80 -0.21 -2.72
N ALA A 85 9.13 0.97 -2.17
CA ALA A 85 10.11 1.07 -1.11
C ALA A 85 9.62 0.34 0.15
N VAL A 86 8.38 0.62 0.60
CA VAL A 86 7.77 -0.06 1.76
C VAL A 86 7.71 -1.57 1.56
N ALA A 87 7.26 -2.04 0.39
CA ALA A 87 7.19 -3.48 0.07
C ALA A 87 8.56 -4.17 0.20
N LYS A 88 9.63 -3.51 -0.26
CA LYS A 88 11.01 -4.06 -0.14
C LYS A 88 11.50 -4.08 1.30
N TRP A 89 11.19 -3.06 2.10
CA TRP A 89 11.55 -3.01 3.51
C TRP A 89 10.87 -4.13 4.30
N GLN A 90 9.56 -4.29 4.16
CA GLN A 90 8.81 -5.34 4.84
C GLN A 90 9.25 -6.74 4.40
N HIS A 91 9.49 -6.94 3.09
CA HIS A 91 10.01 -8.22 2.60
C HIS A 91 11.38 -8.56 3.17
N ARG A 92 12.28 -7.57 3.35
CA ARG A 92 13.59 -7.80 3.98
C ARG A 92 13.47 -8.14 5.46
N GLY A 93 12.68 -7.35 6.22
CA GLY A 93 12.46 -7.61 7.64
C GLY A 93 11.89 -8.99 7.93
N MET A 94 11.05 -9.53 7.04
CA MET A 94 10.55 -10.92 7.15
C MET A 94 11.60 -11.97 6.78
N ALA A 95 12.44 -11.72 5.77
CA ALA A 95 13.52 -12.64 5.39
C ALA A 95 14.54 -12.81 6.52
N ASP A 96 14.79 -11.75 7.30
CA ASP A 96 15.73 -11.78 8.42
C ASP A 96 15.17 -12.52 9.67
N ILE A 97 13.84 -12.71 9.78
CA ILE A 97 13.20 -13.42 10.91
C ILE A 97 13.16 -14.94 10.69
N VAL A 98 13.23 -15.38 9.43
CA VAL A 98 13.16 -16.80 9.05
C VAL A 98 14.56 -17.42 8.85
N GLY A 99 15.63 -16.62 9.01
CA GLY A 99 17.03 -17.03 8.86
C GLY A 99 17.68 -17.60 10.12
#